data_AF-A0A1W9WXP3-F1
#
_entry.id   AF-A0A1W9WXP3-F1
#
_cell.length_a   1.000
_cell.length_b   1.000
_cell.length_c   1.000
_cell.angle_alpha   90.00
_cell.angle_beta   90.00
_cell.angle_gamma   90.00
#
_symmetry.space_group_name_H-M   'P 1'
#
loop_
_entity.id
_entity.type
_entity.pdbx_description
1 polymer ?
#
loop_
_entity_poly.entity_id
_entity_poly.type
_entity_poly.pdbx_seq_one_letter_code
_entity_poly.pdbx_strand_id
1 'polypeptide(L)'
;MKKRFLTLIVGGSMMAATSLVVFVESPAFADEAISQSIDIDIQYRYRRKGSNEFKMLTDGGTLYSGDSYKIVFTPTETTYVYIFQKGSSGNLYRLFPMKGFNGVIVNNFNPAQAGTTYFIPAPNKSFFLDEQIGEEQIYIIAARQADRMLDQQYQQVLIARRGYNPVTIQRSQAALERAINMRDPSGITTDSVVIQQQTKADDEEQPFAMLWQRLEICEGCVNRLTFRHR
;
A
#
# COMPACT_ATOMS: atom_id res chain seq x y z
N MET A 1 43.21 -21.25 22.43
CA MET A 1 42.67 -22.57 22.85
C MET A 1 42.46 -23.46 21.62
N LYS A 2 43.28 -24.53 21.53
CA LYS A 2 43.20 -25.79 20.76
C LYS A 2 42.52 -25.80 19.37
N LYS A 3 43.33 -25.71 18.31
CA LYS A 3 43.08 -26.36 17.00
C LYS A 3 43.52 -27.83 17.11
N ARG A 4 42.67 -28.78 16.69
CA ARG A 4 43.01 -30.22 16.67
C ARG A 4 43.62 -30.57 15.32
N PHE A 5 44.90 -30.94 15.34
CA PHE A 5 45.58 -31.63 14.24
C PHE A 5 45.36 -33.14 14.40
N LEU A 6 45.05 -33.82 13.30
CA LEU A 6 45.13 -35.28 13.21
C LEU A 6 46.27 -35.59 12.24
N THR A 7 47.36 -36.11 12.78
CA THR A 7 48.52 -36.59 12.02
C THR A 7 48.36 -38.09 11.82
N LEU A 8 48.26 -38.54 10.57
CA LEU A 8 48.44 -39.94 10.20
C LEU A 8 49.64 -39.99 9.25
N ILE A 9 50.72 -40.63 9.69
CA ILE A 9 51.90 -40.91 8.86
C ILE A 9 51.90 -42.42 8.61
N VAL A 10 51.65 -42.82 7.37
CA VAL A 10 52.05 -44.12 6.83
C VAL A 10 52.70 -43.84 5.49
N GLY A 11 53.93 -44.35 5.34
CA GLY A 11 54.87 -43.95 4.31
C GLY A 11 54.58 -44.49 2.92
N GLY A 12 55.38 -43.99 1.97
CA GLY A 12 55.52 -44.57 0.64
C GLY A 12 55.35 -43.57 -0.49
N SER A 13 56.45 -43.35 -1.20
CA SER A 13 56.53 -42.82 -2.57
C SER A 13 56.43 -41.29 -2.77
N MET A 14 57.56 -40.73 -3.20
CA MET A 14 57.65 -39.40 -3.83
C MET A 14 56.65 -39.32 -4.99
N MET A 15 55.68 -38.43 -4.88
CA MET A 15 55.08 -37.77 -6.03
C MET A 15 55.03 -36.28 -5.74
N ALA A 16 55.63 -35.49 -6.63
CA ALA A 16 55.52 -34.04 -6.62
C ALA A 16 54.05 -33.68 -6.86
N ALA A 17 53.36 -33.25 -5.81
CA ALA A 17 52.01 -32.73 -5.91
C ALA A 17 52.09 -31.26 -6.32
N THR A 18 51.94 -30.99 -7.62
CA THR A 18 51.69 -29.64 -8.14
C THR A 18 50.34 -29.18 -7.61
N SER A 19 50.31 -28.27 -6.64
CA SER A 19 49.06 -27.67 -6.17
C SER A 19 48.47 -26.79 -7.27
N LEU A 20 47.40 -27.27 -7.91
CA LEU A 20 46.55 -26.47 -8.78
C LEU A 20 45.70 -25.56 -7.89
N VAL A 21 46.02 -24.27 -7.85
CA VAL A 21 45.17 -23.25 -7.22
C VAL A 21 44.02 -22.97 -8.18
N VAL A 22 42.85 -23.54 -7.92
CA VAL A 22 41.62 -23.19 -8.62
C VAL A 22 41.09 -21.90 -7.99
N PHE A 23 41.26 -20.78 -8.68
CA PHE A 23 40.54 -19.56 -8.35
C PHE A 23 39.07 -19.78 -8.71
N VAL A 24 38.23 -20.01 -7.70
CA VAL A 24 36.79 -19.89 -7.88
C VAL A 24 36.48 -18.41 -7.85
N GLU A 25 36.31 -17.81 -9.04
CA GLU A 25 35.72 -16.48 -9.15
C GLU A 25 34.30 -16.57 -8.59
N SER A 26 34.11 -16.03 -7.38
CA SER A 26 32.78 -15.78 -6.83
C SER A 26 32.07 -14.83 -7.78
N PRO A 27 30.90 -15.20 -8.35
CA PRO A 27 30.15 -14.25 -9.12
C PRO A 27 29.59 -13.23 -8.13
N ALA A 28 30.07 -11.99 -8.23
CA ALA A 28 29.46 -10.84 -7.58
C ALA A 28 28.12 -10.55 -8.27
N PHE A 29 27.10 -11.37 -8.00
CA PHE A 29 25.72 -11.02 -8.23
C PHE A 29 25.15 -10.45 -6.93
N ALA A 30 25.41 -9.17 -6.70
CA ALA A 30 24.50 -8.33 -5.95
C ALA A 30 23.84 -7.44 -6.99
N ASP A 31 22.85 -8.01 -7.67
CA ASP A 31 21.86 -7.24 -8.41
C ASP A 31 21.16 -6.40 -7.32
N GLU A 32 21.51 -5.13 -7.22
CA GLU A 32 20.70 -4.17 -6.47
C GLU A 32 19.33 -4.20 -7.13
N ALA A 33 18.40 -4.95 -6.53
CA ALA A 33 17.00 -4.91 -6.90
C ALA A 33 16.53 -3.47 -6.62
N ILE A 34 16.68 -2.61 -7.63
CA ILE A 34 15.95 -1.36 -7.72
C ILE A 34 14.50 -1.81 -7.63
N SER A 35 13.88 -1.57 -6.47
CA SER A 35 12.48 -1.89 -6.22
C SER A 35 11.66 -1.11 -7.26
N GLN A 36 11.31 -1.78 -8.36
CA GLN A 36 10.52 -1.17 -9.41
C GLN A 36 9.21 -0.73 -8.77
N SER A 37 8.84 0.53 -8.98
CA SER A 37 7.56 1.07 -8.53
C SER A 37 6.41 0.22 -9.07
N ILE A 38 5.34 0.15 -8.30
CA ILE A 38 4.07 -0.39 -8.71
C ILE A 38 3.19 0.82 -9.03
N ASP A 39 2.84 0.96 -10.31
CA ASP A 39 2.02 2.08 -10.75
C ASP A 39 0.53 1.73 -10.64
N ILE A 40 -0.22 2.59 -9.94
CA ILE A 40 -1.67 2.49 -9.82
C ILE A 40 -2.29 3.84 -10.22
N ASP A 41 -3.14 3.82 -11.24
CA ASP A 41 -3.99 4.97 -11.56
C ASP A 41 -5.14 5.01 -10.58
N ILE A 42 -5.32 6.12 -9.86
CA ILE A 42 -6.34 6.24 -8.80
C ILE A 42 -7.08 7.57 -8.83
N GLN A 43 -8.32 7.54 -8.37
CA GLN A 43 -9.13 8.72 -8.09
C GLN A 43 -9.94 8.53 -6.82
N TYR A 44 -9.96 9.57 -5.99
CA TYR A 44 -10.88 9.71 -4.87
C TYR A 44 -12.00 10.64 -5.31
N ARG A 45 -13.23 10.15 -5.32
CA ARG A 45 -14.38 10.93 -5.75
C ARG A 45 -15.37 11.07 -4.61
N TYR A 46 -15.91 12.27 -4.42
CA TYR A 46 -16.96 12.53 -3.45
C TYR A 46 -18.12 13.29 -4.08
N ARG A 47 -19.28 13.26 -3.44
CA ARG A 47 -20.45 14.08 -3.79
C ARG A 47 -21.09 14.61 -2.52
N ARG A 48 -21.65 15.81 -2.61
CA ARG A 48 -22.39 16.40 -1.49
C ARG A 48 -23.69 15.64 -1.24
N LYS A 49 -24.15 15.62 0.01
CA LYS A 49 -25.49 15.14 0.35
C LYS A 49 -26.55 15.79 -0.56
N GLY A 50 -27.36 14.98 -1.24
CA GLY A 50 -28.40 15.45 -2.17
C GLY A 50 -27.91 15.80 -3.58
N SER A 51 -26.60 15.76 -3.85
CA SER A 51 -26.05 15.94 -5.20
C SER A 51 -25.83 14.60 -5.91
N ASN A 52 -25.94 14.61 -7.23
CA ASN A 52 -25.55 13.49 -8.10
C ASN A 52 -24.18 13.69 -8.76
N GLU A 53 -23.60 14.88 -8.63
CA GLU A 53 -22.32 15.23 -9.24
C GLU A 53 -21.15 14.79 -8.36
N PHE A 54 -20.20 14.06 -8.95
CA PHE A 54 -18.95 13.69 -8.29
C PHE A 54 -17.86 14.72 -8.55
N LYS A 55 -17.14 15.09 -7.49
CA LYS A 55 -15.96 15.95 -7.47
C LYS A 55 -14.75 15.15 -6.98
N MET A 56 -13.54 15.61 -7.31
CA MET A 56 -12.31 15.00 -6.82
C MET A 56 -12.08 15.37 -5.35
N LEU A 57 -11.78 14.37 -4.53
CA LEU A 57 -11.27 14.54 -3.18
C LEU A 57 -9.74 14.55 -3.24
N THR A 58 -9.13 15.62 -2.74
CA THR A 58 -7.68 15.78 -2.64
C THR A 58 -7.23 15.73 -1.19
N ASP A 59 -5.93 15.54 -0.97
CA ASP A 59 -5.34 15.66 0.36
C ASP A 59 -5.64 17.05 0.97
N GLY A 60 -5.93 17.08 2.27
CA GLY A 60 -6.43 18.26 2.98
C GLY A 60 -7.87 18.67 2.67
N GLY A 61 -8.58 17.94 1.79
CA GLY A 61 -9.95 18.24 1.37
C GLY A 61 -10.96 18.26 2.53
N THR A 62 -12.16 18.80 2.30
CA THR A 62 -13.23 18.84 3.32
C THR A 62 -14.54 18.25 2.80
N LEU A 63 -14.98 17.21 3.49
CA LEU A 63 -16.30 16.59 3.35
C LEU A 63 -17.15 16.91 4.59
N TYR A 64 -18.47 16.80 4.43
CA TYR A 64 -19.43 17.01 5.51
C TYR A 64 -20.23 15.74 5.83
N SER A 65 -20.82 15.67 7.02
CA SER A 65 -21.76 14.61 7.38
C SER A 65 -22.83 14.39 6.29
N GLY A 66 -23.01 13.14 5.90
CA GLY A 66 -23.90 12.71 4.82
C GLY A 66 -23.34 12.85 3.40
N ASP A 67 -22.17 13.45 3.21
CA ASP A 67 -21.46 13.37 1.93
C ASP A 67 -21.11 11.90 1.63
N SER A 68 -21.07 11.56 0.35
CA SER A 68 -20.69 10.22 -0.09
C SER A 68 -19.35 10.25 -0.82
N TYR A 69 -18.55 9.20 -0.69
CA TYR A 69 -17.30 9.08 -1.43
C TYR A 69 -17.04 7.64 -1.92
N LYS A 70 -16.15 7.52 -2.90
CA LYS A 70 -15.67 6.26 -3.46
C LYS A 70 -14.23 6.39 -3.92
N ILE A 71 -13.56 5.25 -4.01
CA ILE A 71 -12.20 5.13 -4.52
C ILE A 71 -12.28 4.33 -5.81
N VAL A 72 -11.63 4.82 -6.86
CA VAL A 72 -11.55 4.13 -8.15
C VAL A 72 -10.09 3.95 -8.48
N PHE A 73 -9.65 2.72 -8.75
CA PHE A 73 -8.25 2.47 -9.09
C PHE A 73 -8.09 1.42 -10.20
N THR A 74 -7.00 1.53 -10.96
CA THR A 74 -6.57 0.58 -11.99
C THR A 74 -5.08 0.32 -11.83
N PRO A 75 -4.65 -0.89 -11.44
CA PRO A 75 -3.23 -1.21 -11.37
C PRO A 75 -2.68 -1.49 -12.77
N THR A 76 -1.43 -1.11 -13.02
CA THR A 76 -0.74 -1.37 -14.30
C THR A 76 -0.24 -2.81 -14.44
N GLU A 77 0.01 -3.48 -13.32
CA GLU A 77 0.38 -4.89 -13.23
C GLU A 77 -0.52 -5.67 -12.24
N THR A 78 -0.56 -6.99 -12.33
CA THR A 78 -1.32 -7.81 -11.38
C THR A 78 -0.63 -7.75 -10.01
N THR A 79 -1.31 -7.16 -9.02
CA THR A 79 -0.71 -6.79 -7.74
C THR A 79 -1.70 -6.96 -6.59
N TYR A 80 -1.20 -7.10 -5.36
CA TYR A 80 -1.99 -7.12 -4.14
C TYR A 80 -2.14 -5.69 -3.65
N VAL A 81 -3.38 -5.19 -3.61
CA VAL A 81 -3.69 -3.86 -3.11
C VAL A 81 -4.36 -3.97 -1.74
N TYR A 82 -4.00 -3.10 -0.81
CA TYR A 82 -4.66 -2.99 0.48
C TYR A 82 -5.06 -1.54 0.69
N ILE A 83 -6.37 -1.30 0.82
CA ILE A 83 -6.91 0.02 1.12
C ILE A 83 -7.51 -0.02 2.52
N PHE A 84 -7.05 0.86 3.39
CA PHE A 84 -7.58 1.03 4.74
C PHE A 84 -8.08 2.45 4.94
N GLN A 85 -9.05 2.63 5.82
CA GLN A 85 -9.50 3.94 6.30
C GLN A 85 -9.39 3.97 7.82
N LYS A 86 -8.79 5.02 8.36
CA LYS A 86 -8.87 5.36 9.78
C LYS A 86 -9.80 6.55 9.92
N GLY A 87 -10.89 6.33 10.66
CA GLY A 87 -11.86 7.39 10.93
C GLY A 87 -11.54 8.22 12.16
N SER A 88 -12.31 9.27 12.38
CA SER A 88 -12.18 10.19 13.51
C SER A 88 -12.30 9.52 14.90
N SER A 89 -13.01 8.38 14.99
CA SER A 89 -13.02 7.51 16.19
C SER A 89 -11.69 6.81 16.47
N GLY A 90 -10.72 6.89 15.57
CA GLY A 90 -9.51 6.07 15.56
C GLY A 90 -9.73 4.65 15.03
N ASN A 91 -10.97 4.27 14.69
CA ASN A 91 -11.26 2.96 14.15
C ASN A 91 -10.68 2.78 12.75
N LEU A 92 -9.93 1.70 12.56
CA LEU A 92 -9.33 1.34 11.29
C LEU A 92 -10.14 0.23 10.59
N TYR A 93 -10.54 0.47 9.34
CA TYR A 93 -11.34 -0.44 8.52
C TYR A 93 -10.61 -0.76 7.23
N ARG A 94 -10.62 -2.03 6.80
CA ARG A 94 -10.13 -2.40 5.46
C ARG A 94 -11.25 -2.16 4.47
N LEU A 95 -11.01 -1.31 3.47
CA LEU A 95 -11.89 -1.00 2.35
C LEU A 95 -11.61 -1.89 1.12
N PHE A 96 -10.40 -2.45 1.01
CA PHE A 96 -10.02 -3.44 -0.01
C PHE A 96 -8.84 -4.30 0.48
N PRO A 97 -8.83 -5.63 0.26
CA PRO A 97 -9.94 -6.45 -0.21
C PRO A 97 -11.01 -6.63 0.89
N MET A 98 -12.27 -6.75 0.48
CA MET A 98 -13.39 -7.03 1.38
C MET A 98 -14.49 -7.84 0.69
N LYS A 99 -14.99 -8.87 1.38
CA LYS A 99 -16.17 -9.63 0.92
C LYS A 99 -17.45 -8.83 1.11
N GLY A 100 -17.54 -8.07 2.20
CA GLY A 100 -18.68 -7.23 2.53
C GLY A 100 -18.39 -6.28 3.68
N PHE A 101 -19.28 -5.30 3.86
CA PHE A 101 -19.21 -4.27 4.88
C PHE A 101 -20.63 -3.97 5.40
N ASN A 102 -20.84 -4.00 6.71
CA ASN A 102 -22.14 -3.74 7.36
C ASN A 102 -23.33 -4.47 6.69
N GLY A 103 -23.17 -5.76 6.39
CA GLY A 103 -24.21 -6.59 5.76
C GLY A 103 -24.33 -6.44 4.24
N VAL A 104 -23.61 -5.51 3.61
CA VAL A 104 -23.58 -5.33 2.16
C VAL A 104 -22.46 -6.19 1.57
N ILE A 105 -22.80 -7.08 0.65
CA ILE A 105 -21.82 -7.88 -0.12
C ILE A 105 -21.23 -7.01 -1.23
N VAL A 106 -19.90 -7.00 -1.36
CA VAL A 106 -19.17 -6.26 -2.41
C VAL A 106 -18.18 -7.12 -3.19
N ASN A 107 -17.68 -8.21 -2.61
CA ASN A 107 -16.83 -9.20 -3.30
C ASN A 107 -15.58 -8.62 -4.00
N ASN A 108 -14.87 -7.75 -3.30
CA ASN A 108 -13.59 -7.20 -3.75
C ASN A 108 -12.43 -8.03 -3.21
N PHE A 109 -11.58 -8.56 -4.09
CA PHE A 109 -10.54 -9.51 -3.72
C PHE A 109 -9.18 -9.16 -4.32
N ASN A 110 -8.13 -9.62 -3.63
CA ASN A 110 -6.79 -9.68 -4.17
C ASN A 110 -6.52 -11.04 -4.84
N PRO A 111 -5.56 -11.12 -5.78
CA PRO A 111 -4.84 -9.98 -6.37
C PRO A 111 -5.72 -9.18 -7.34
N ALA A 112 -5.50 -7.87 -7.39
CA ALA A 112 -6.09 -6.99 -8.38
C ALA A 112 -5.40 -7.23 -9.73
N GLN A 113 -6.17 -7.37 -10.80
CA GLN A 113 -5.66 -7.71 -12.13
C GLN A 113 -5.19 -6.46 -12.88
N ALA A 114 -4.08 -6.58 -13.60
CA ALA A 114 -3.56 -5.53 -14.47
C ALA A 114 -4.64 -4.96 -15.40
N GLY A 115 -4.68 -3.64 -15.55
CA GLY A 115 -5.60 -2.93 -16.45
C GLY A 115 -7.08 -2.98 -16.05
N THR A 116 -7.43 -3.63 -14.94
CA THR A 116 -8.82 -3.73 -14.48
C THR A 116 -9.17 -2.57 -13.54
N THR A 117 -10.24 -1.82 -13.83
CA THR A 117 -10.74 -0.76 -12.96
C THR A 117 -11.62 -1.32 -11.84
N TYR A 118 -11.24 -1.04 -10.60
CA TYR A 118 -11.97 -1.38 -9.39
C TYR A 118 -12.69 -0.15 -8.83
N PHE A 119 -13.93 -0.34 -8.36
CA PHE A 119 -14.73 0.70 -7.72
C PHE A 119 -15.01 0.28 -6.29
N ILE A 120 -14.54 1.06 -5.32
CA ILE A 120 -14.68 0.75 -3.90
C ILE A 120 -15.72 1.71 -3.29
N PRO A 121 -16.84 1.20 -2.75
CA PRO A 121 -17.13 -0.21 -2.47
C PRO A 121 -17.64 -1.04 -3.67
N ALA A 122 -18.36 -0.44 -4.61
CA ALA A 122 -18.80 -1.06 -5.87
C ALA A 122 -19.17 0.02 -6.91
N PRO A 123 -19.35 -0.28 -8.21
CA PRO A 123 -19.62 0.74 -9.24
C PRO A 123 -20.80 1.66 -8.90
N ASN A 124 -21.91 1.08 -8.44
CA ASN A 124 -23.14 1.76 -8.07
C ASN A 124 -23.29 1.98 -6.55
N LYS A 125 -22.20 1.93 -5.79
CA LYS A 125 -22.19 2.15 -4.33
C LYS A 125 -21.18 3.21 -3.93
N SER A 126 -21.35 3.77 -2.73
CA SER A 126 -20.45 4.75 -2.13
C SER A 126 -20.47 4.56 -0.62
N PHE A 127 -19.37 4.91 0.03
CA PHE A 127 -19.38 5.15 1.46
C PHE A 127 -20.10 6.48 1.74
N PHE A 128 -20.64 6.64 2.93
CA PHE A 128 -21.16 7.93 3.41
C PHE A 128 -20.51 8.25 4.75
N LEU A 129 -20.31 9.54 5.01
CA LEU A 129 -19.85 10.01 6.31
C LEU A 129 -21.04 10.12 7.25
N ASP A 130 -20.90 9.57 8.45
CA ASP A 130 -21.88 9.71 9.52
C ASP A 130 -21.74 11.07 10.22
N GLU A 131 -22.27 11.20 11.44
CA GLU A 131 -22.18 12.45 12.21
C GLU A 131 -20.87 12.57 13.03
N GLN A 132 -19.95 11.61 12.89
CA GLN A 132 -18.71 11.60 13.65
C GLN A 132 -17.61 12.43 12.99
N ILE A 133 -17.65 13.74 13.22
CA ILE A 133 -16.67 14.70 12.68
C ILE A 133 -15.23 14.44 13.15
N GLY A 134 -14.26 14.86 12.34
CA GLY A 134 -12.84 14.81 12.67
C GLY A 134 -11.93 14.63 11.45
N GLU A 135 -10.68 14.24 11.69
CA GLU A 135 -9.76 13.88 10.63
C GLU A 135 -9.99 12.44 10.19
N GLU A 136 -10.00 12.23 8.87
CA GLU A 136 -10.15 10.94 8.22
C GLU A 136 -8.92 10.68 7.35
N GLN A 137 -8.44 9.44 7.33
CA GLN A 137 -7.25 9.04 6.58
C GLN A 137 -7.53 7.78 5.76
N ILE A 138 -7.12 7.80 4.49
CA ILE A 138 -7.13 6.64 3.60
C ILE A 138 -5.69 6.23 3.33
N TYR A 139 -5.39 4.96 3.53
CA TYR A 139 -4.08 4.35 3.33
C TYR A 139 -4.14 3.36 2.17
N ILE A 140 -3.16 3.41 1.28
CA ILE A 140 -3.04 2.50 0.14
C ILE A 140 -1.66 1.88 0.15
N ILE A 141 -1.63 0.55 0.07
CA ILE A 141 -0.41 -0.24 0.01
C ILE A 141 -0.55 -1.18 -1.20
N ALA A 142 0.50 -1.29 -1.99
CA ALA A 142 0.58 -2.21 -3.12
C ALA A 142 1.81 -3.11 -2.99
N ALA A 143 1.68 -4.39 -3.33
CA ALA A 143 2.78 -5.36 -3.30
C ALA A 143 2.55 -6.46 -4.33
N ARG A 144 3.60 -6.95 -5.00
CA ARG A 144 3.53 -8.06 -5.96
C ARG A 144 3.18 -9.38 -5.30
N GLN A 145 3.35 -9.48 -3.98
CA GLN A 145 2.99 -10.66 -3.18
C GLN A 145 1.99 -10.30 -2.08
N ALA A 146 1.23 -11.30 -1.64
CA ALA A 146 0.29 -11.15 -0.53
C ALA A 146 1.04 -10.75 0.76
N ASP A 147 0.59 -9.67 1.40
CA ASP A 147 1.12 -9.22 2.68
C ASP A 147 0.46 -9.99 3.83
N ARG A 148 1.07 -11.13 4.16
CA ARG A 148 0.60 -12.03 5.22
C ARG A 148 0.49 -11.34 6.57
N MET A 149 1.37 -10.37 6.86
CA MET A 149 1.37 -9.65 8.13
C MET A 149 0.17 -8.70 8.23
N LEU A 150 -0.10 -7.91 7.19
CA LEU A 150 -1.29 -7.04 7.14
C LEU A 150 -2.57 -7.86 7.24
N ASP A 151 -2.65 -8.98 6.53
CA ASP A 151 -3.80 -9.87 6.60
C ASP A 151 -4.01 -10.43 8.00
N GLN A 152 -2.96 -10.95 8.65
CA GLN A 152 -3.02 -11.45 10.01
C GLN A 152 -3.45 -10.38 11.02
N GLN A 153 -2.86 -9.17 10.94
CA GLN A 153 -3.20 -8.08 11.85
C GLN A 153 -4.64 -7.60 11.68
N TYR A 154 -5.13 -7.51 10.43
CA TYR A 154 -6.54 -7.19 10.22
C TYR A 154 -7.47 -8.29 10.72
N GLN A 155 -7.11 -9.58 10.59
CA GLN A 155 -7.88 -10.65 11.21
C GLN A 155 -7.96 -10.50 12.73
N GLN A 156 -6.88 -10.08 13.40
CA GLN A 156 -6.91 -9.81 14.85
C GLN A 156 -7.88 -8.68 15.21
N VAL A 157 -7.96 -7.63 14.40
CA VAL A 157 -8.96 -6.55 14.57
C VAL A 157 -10.38 -7.11 14.46
N LEU A 158 -10.65 -7.98 13.48
CA LEU A 158 -11.97 -8.60 13.31
C LEU A 158 -12.33 -9.52 14.49
N ILE A 159 -11.40 -10.32 14.98
CA ILE A 159 -11.60 -11.18 16.15
C ILE A 159 -11.88 -10.33 17.40
N ALA A 160 -11.09 -9.30 17.65
CA ALA A 160 -11.27 -8.42 18.79
C ALA A 160 -12.64 -7.70 18.77
N ARG A 161 -13.08 -7.24 17.60
CA ARG A 161 -14.41 -6.62 17.41
C ARG A 161 -15.55 -7.58 17.73
N ARG A 162 -15.46 -8.85 17.33
CA ARG A 162 -16.46 -9.89 17.67
C ARG A 162 -16.49 -10.23 19.16
N GLY A 163 -15.35 -10.10 19.84
CA GLY A 163 -15.26 -10.31 21.29
C GLY A 163 -15.76 -9.13 22.13
N TYR A 164 -16.10 -7.99 21.49
CA TYR A 164 -16.62 -6.77 22.14
C TYR A 164 -15.78 -6.25 23.32
N ASN A 165 -14.48 -6.53 23.37
CA ASN A 165 -13.59 -6.08 24.43
C ASN A 165 -12.79 -4.82 23.98
N PRO A 166 -13.08 -3.63 24.53
CA PRO A 166 -12.48 -2.37 24.07
C PRO A 166 -10.95 -2.34 24.11
N VAL A 167 -10.34 -2.93 25.14
CA VAL A 167 -8.87 -2.97 25.30
C VAL A 167 -8.23 -3.82 24.19
N THR A 168 -8.82 -4.97 23.88
CA THR A 168 -8.32 -5.82 22.79
C THR A 168 -8.55 -5.20 21.41
N ILE A 169 -9.67 -4.48 21.22
CA ILE A 169 -9.96 -3.74 19.99
C ILE A 169 -8.91 -2.65 19.80
N GLN A 170 -8.67 -1.83 20.82
CA GLN A 170 -7.67 -0.77 20.75
C GLN A 170 -6.27 -1.31 20.48
N ARG A 171 -5.86 -2.38 21.18
CA ARG A 171 -4.54 -3.02 21.00
C ARG A 171 -4.36 -3.57 19.59
N SER A 172 -5.36 -4.26 19.05
CA SER A 172 -5.30 -4.84 17.70
C SER A 172 -5.29 -3.75 16.62
N GLN A 173 -6.07 -2.68 16.78
CA GLN A 173 -6.04 -1.52 15.87
C GLN A 173 -4.68 -0.81 15.91
N ALA A 174 -4.12 -0.57 17.09
CA ALA A 174 -2.80 0.04 17.23
C ALA A 174 -1.67 -0.84 16.65
N ALA A 175 -1.81 -2.17 16.68
CA ALA A 175 -0.86 -3.07 16.03
C ALA A 175 -0.93 -2.98 14.51
N LEU A 176 -2.15 -2.95 13.94
CA LEU A 176 -2.36 -2.78 12.51
C LEU A 176 -1.89 -1.40 12.02
N GLU A 177 -2.23 -0.34 12.74
CA GLU A 177 -1.79 1.01 12.40
C GLU A 177 -0.26 1.13 12.42
N ARG A 178 0.41 0.57 13.42
CA ARG A 178 1.88 0.53 13.45
C ARG A 178 2.45 -0.18 12.23
N ALA A 179 1.86 -1.27 11.79
CA ALA A 179 2.32 -1.95 10.59
C ALA A 179 2.14 -1.11 9.34
N ILE A 180 0.97 -0.50 9.16
CA ILE A 180 0.72 0.42 8.06
C ILE A 180 1.77 1.54 8.07
N ASN A 181 2.01 2.17 9.23
CA ASN A 181 2.94 3.29 9.34
C ASN A 181 4.43 2.91 9.24
N MET A 182 4.82 1.66 9.54
CA MET A 182 6.19 1.18 9.26
C MET A 182 6.51 1.14 7.77
N ARG A 183 5.49 1.21 6.91
CA ARG A 183 5.62 1.30 5.44
C ARG A 183 5.60 2.73 4.93
N ASP A 184 5.39 3.71 5.83
CA ASP A 184 5.53 5.12 5.49
C ASP A 184 7.03 5.36 5.30
N PRO A 185 7.48 5.82 4.11
CA PRO A 185 8.88 6.16 3.90
C PRO A 185 9.23 7.36 4.78
N SER A 186 9.52 7.10 6.05
CA SER A 186 10.00 8.08 7.01
C SER A 186 11.47 8.37 6.71
N GLY A 187 11.71 9.11 5.62
CA GLY A 187 12.99 9.74 5.27
C GLY A 187 13.40 9.63 3.81
N ILE A 188 13.45 10.77 3.10
CA ILE A 188 14.35 11.03 1.96
C ILE A 188 15.01 12.39 2.18
N THR A 189 16.33 12.46 2.03
CA THR A 189 17.13 13.70 2.06
C THR A 189 17.07 14.40 0.70
N THR A 190 17.25 15.71 0.68
CA THR A 190 17.17 16.59 -0.49
C THR A 190 17.88 16.06 -1.74
N ASP A 191 17.17 16.10 -2.86
CA ASP A 191 17.76 16.45 -4.15
C ASP A 191 17.13 17.77 -4.63
N SER A 192 17.96 18.79 -4.80
CA SER A 192 17.56 20.07 -5.39
C SER A 192 17.35 19.85 -6.89
N VAL A 193 16.10 19.67 -7.32
CA VAL A 193 15.79 19.72 -8.76
C VAL A 193 14.99 20.99 -9.04
N VAL A 194 15.66 21.86 -9.79
CA VAL A 194 15.14 23.10 -10.38
C VAL A 194 13.90 22.79 -11.20
N ILE A 195 12.73 23.26 -10.76
CA ILE A 195 11.56 23.32 -11.64
C ILE A 195 11.82 24.46 -12.63
N GLN A 196 12.25 24.13 -13.84
CA GLN A 196 12.04 25.02 -14.97
C GLN A 196 10.55 24.95 -15.33
N GLN A 197 9.83 26.01 -14.97
CA GLN A 197 8.50 26.29 -15.49
C GLN A 197 8.62 26.50 -16.99
N GLN A 198 8.10 25.56 -17.78
CA GLN A 198 7.83 25.80 -19.18
C GLN A 198 6.35 26.15 -19.31
N THR A 199 6.10 27.46 -19.31
CA THR A 199 4.84 28.04 -19.78
C THR A 199 4.75 27.84 -21.29
N LYS A 200 3.64 27.27 -21.75
CA LYS A 200 3.02 27.73 -22.99
C LYS A 200 1.52 27.44 -22.97
N ALA A 201 0.75 28.52 -23.04
CA ALA A 201 -0.65 28.50 -23.42
C ALA A 201 -0.76 28.16 -24.91
N ASP A 202 -1.79 27.42 -25.29
CA ASP A 202 -2.57 27.61 -26.52
C ASP A 202 -3.93 26.93 -26.33
N ASP A 203 -4.98 27.65 -26.70
CA ASP A 203 -6.39 27.28 -26.61
C ASP A 203 -6.73 26.11 -27.54
N GLU A 204 -7.39 25.07 -27.01
CA GLU A 204 -8.33 24.23 -27.76
C GLU A 204 -9.19 23.42 -26.79
N GLU A 205 -10.51 23.39 -27.04
CA GLU A 205 -11.52 22.71 -26.24
C GLU A 205 -11.22 21.22 -26.10
N GLN A 206 -10.65 20.81 -24.95
CA GLN A 206 -10.45 19.41 -24.63
C GLN A 206 -11.69 18.83 -23.93
N PRO A 207 -12.23 17.68 -24.38
CA PRO A 207 -13.24 16.97 -23.61
C PRO A 207 -12.60 16.52 -22.29
N PHE A 208 -13.21 16.90 -21.15
CA PHE A 208 -12.84 16.53 -19.77
C PHE A 208 -11.91 15.33 -19.69
N ALA A 209 -10.60 15.58 -19.71
CA ALA A 209 -9.62 14.56 -19.38
C ALA A 209 -9.88 14.18 -17.93
N MET A 210 -10.37 12.95 -17.71
CA MET A 210 -10.44 12.37 -16.37
C MET A 210 -9.03 12.42 -15.80
N LEU A 211 -8.74 13.39 -14.94
CA LEU A 211 -7.46 13.49 -14.22
C LEU A 211 -7.35 12.28 -13.28
N TRP A 212 -6.83 11.18 -13.80
CA TRP A 212 -6.31 10.09 -13.00
C TRP A 212 -5.01 10.56 -12.36
N GLN A 213 -4.89 10.40 -11.05
CA GLN A 213 -3.61 10.53 -10.39
C GLN A 213 -2.89 9.20 -10.54
N ARG A 214 -1.69 9.21 -11.13
CA ARG A 214 -0.80 8.05 -11.08
C ARG A 214 -0.08 8.04 -9.75
N LEU A 215 -0.27 6.99 -8.97
CA LEU A 215 0.54 6.72 -7.78
C LEU A 215 1.66 5.75 -8.16
N GLU A 216 2.89 6.23 -8.08
CA GLU A 216 4.09 5.41 -8.12
C GLU A 216 4.37 4.94 -6.70
N ILE A 217 3.96 3.72 -6.37
CA ILE A 217 4.10 3.17 -5.01
C ILE A 217 5.33 2.27 -5.00
N CYS A 218 6.28 2.50 -4.09
CA CYS A 218 7.36 1.54 -3.90
C CYS A 218 6.79 0.17 -3.45
N GLU A 219 7.46 -0.94 -3.73
CA GLU A 219 7.01 -2.28 -3.27
C GLU A 219 6.75 -2.27 -1.75
N GLY A 220 5.48 -2.38 -1.36
CA GLY A 220 5.05 -2.42 0.04
C GLY A 220 4.98 -1.06 0.76
N CYS A 221 5.30 0.07 0.11
CA CYS A 221 5.13 1.40 0.70
C CYS A 221 3.66 1.75 0.93
N VAL A 222 3.39 2.65 1.88
CA VAL A 222 2.07 3.24 2.08
C VAL A 222 1.98 4.63 1.46
N ASN A 223 0.92 4.87 0.70
CA ASN A 223 0.46 6.20 0.32
C ASN A 223 -0.73 6.61 1.22
N ARG A 224 -0.78 7.87 1.65
CA ARG A 224 -1.80 8.38 2.57
C ARG A 224 -2.51 9.60 1.97
N LEU A 225 -3.84 9.59 2.01
CA LEU A 225 -4.69 10.75 1.74
C LEU A 225 -5.45 11.10 3.03
N THR A 226 -5.35 12.36 3.45
CA THR A 226 -5.99 12.90 4.65
C THR A 226 -7.07 13.90 4.25
N PHE A 227 -8.23 13.85 4.88
CA PHE A 227 -9.28 14.86 4.68
C PHE A 227 -10.00 15.18 5.99
N ARG A 228 -10.66 16.34 6.02
CA ARG A 228 -11.47 16.78 7.16
C ARG A 228 -12.92 16.40 6.93
N HIS A 229 -13.54 15.77 7.93
CA HIS A 229 -14.98 15.57 8.05
C HIS A 229 -15.52 16.60 9.04
N ARG A 230 -16.48 17.42 8.60
CA ARG A 230 -17.12 18.48 9.39
C ARG A 230 -18.63 18.37 9.45
#